data_AF-A0A853LLU5-F1
#
_entry.id   AF-A0A853LLU5-F1
#
_cell.length_a   1.000
_cell.length_b   1.000
_cell.length_c   1.000
_cell.angle_alpha   90.00
_cell.angle_beta   90.00
_cell.angle_gamma   90.00
#
_symmetry.space_group_name_H-M   'P 1'
#
loop_
_entity.id
_entity.type
_entity.pdbx_description
1 polymer ?
#
loop_
_entity_poly.entity_id
_entity_poly.type
_entity_poly.pdbx_seq_one_letter_code
_entity_poly.pdbx_strand_id
1 'polypeptide(L)'
;YDDRCGPIIADWLGERGFAAVQPEVVADGAPVGDALRQAIDGDVDVVITSGGTGISPTDSTPDQTVAVLDYMIPGLADAIRRSGERQVPTSVLSRGVCGVAGRTLVVNLPGSPGGVRDGLLVLADVLEHALDQIAGKDHRQ
;
A
#
# COMPACT_ATOMS: atom_id res chain seq x y z
N TYR A 1 13.26 12.55 9.86
CA TYR A 1 12.33 11.70 10.65
C TYR A 1 12.89 10.30 10.58
N ASP A 2 12.83 9.53 11.67
CA ASP A 2 13.29 8.14 11.67
C ASP A 2 12.12 7.25 11.23
N ASP A 3 12.26 6.61 10.06
CA ASP A 3 11.21 5.75 9.51
C ASP A 3 11.15 4.42 10.26
N ARG A 4 10.02 4.20 10.94
CA ARG A 4 9.74 2.97 11.69
C ARG A 4 8.80 2.02 10.95
N CYS A 5 8.19 2.48 9.85
CA CYS A 5 7.20 1.72 9.11
C CYS A 5 7.85 0.98 7.94
N GLY A 6 8.77 1.61 7.21
CA GLY A 6 9.48 0.99 6.10
C GLY A 6 10.19 -0.31 6.48
N PRO A 7 10.96 -0.37 7.60
CA PRO A 7 11.59 -1.62 8.03
C PRO A 7 10.58 -2.75 8.31
N ILE A 8 9.42 -2.44 8.90
CA ILE A 8 8.37 -3.44 9.17
C ILE A 8 7.83 -4.03 7.86
N ILE A 9 7.60 -3.17 6.86
CA ILE A 9 7.08 -3.60 5.56
C ILE A 9 8.15 -4.42 4.82
N ALA A 10 9.40 -3.96 4.83
CA ALA A 10 10.52 -4.63 4.17
C ALA A 10 10.78 -6.03 4.75
N ASP A 11 10.80 -6.16 6.08
CA ASP A 11 10.94 -7.45 6.75
C ASP A 11 9.78 -8.40 6.39
N TRP A 12 8.54 -7.90 6.44
CA TRP A 12 7.35 -8.69 6.12
C TRP A 12 7.31 -9.18 4.66
N LEU A 13 7.77 -8.35 3.73
CA LEU A 13 7.94 -8.72 2.32
C LEU A 13 9.07 -9.75 2.15
N GLY A 14 10.20 -9.57 2.84
CA GLY A 14 11.32 -10.50 2.82
C GLY A 14 10.96 -11.90 3.31
N GLU A 15 10.14 -12.00 4.37
CA GLU A 15 9.58 -13.26 4.88
C GLU A 15 8.72 -14.01 3.84
N ARG A 16 8.22 -13.31 2.82
CA ARG A 16 7.36 -13.84 1.74
C ARG A 16 8.10 -14.06 0.43
N GLY A 17 9.43 -13.96 0.44
CA GLY A 17 10.25 -14.23 -0.74
C GLY A 17 10.26 -13.09 -1.77
N PHE A 18 9.76 -11.91 -1.43
CA PHE A 18 10.00 -10.70 -2.23
C PHE A 18 11.47 -10.30 -2.13
N ALA A 19 11.99 -9.68 -3.20
CA ALA A 19 13.35 -9.19 -3.21
C ALA A 19 13.60 -8.20 -2.06
N ALA A 20 14.81 -8.19 -1.52
CA ALA A 20 15.19 -7.25 -0.48
C ALA A 20 15.01 -5.81 -0.99
N VAL A 21 14.03 -5.11 -0.43
CA VAL A 21 13.70 -3.73 -0.77
C VAL A 21 14.33 -2.78 0.25
N GLN A 22 14.97 -1.72 -0.24
CA GLN A 22 15.31 -0.59 0.61
C GLN A 22 14.13 0.38 0.61
N PRO A 23 13.51 0.69 1.76
CA PRO A 23 12.43 1.66 1.82
C PRO A 23 12.90 3.03 1.32
N GLU A 24 12.12 3.64 0.42
CA GLU A 24 12.33 5.01 -0.01
C GLU A 24 11.47 5.95 0.86
N VAL A 25 12.09 7.01 1.38
CA VAL A 25 11.40 8.03 2.18
C VAL A 25 11.27 9.31 1.36
N VAL A 26 10.04 9.69 1.06
CA VAL A 26 9.70 10.90 0.30
C VAL A 26 8.86 11.87 1.12
N ALA A 27 8.81 13.14 0.69
CA ALA A 27 7.91 14.12 1.29
C ALA A 27 6.46 13.96 0.78
N ASP A 28 5.48 14.45 1.54
CA ASP A 28 4.08 14.46 1.13
C ASP A 28 3.85 15.20 -0.21
N GLY A 29 2.83 14.80 -0.96
CA GLY A 29 2.42 15.44 -2.21
C GLY A 29 3.09 14.86 -3.44
N ALA A 30 3.45 15.71 -4.41
CA ALA A 30 3.99 15.29 -5.70
C ALA A 30 5.14 14.25 -5.63
N PRO A 31 6.08 14.32 -4.65
CA PRO A 31 7.13 13.30 -4.55
C PRO A 31 6.61 11.87 -4.35
N VAL A 32 5.47 11.68 -3.70
CA VAL A 32 4.81 10.37 -3.59
C VAL A 32 4.36 9.89 -4.97
N GLY A 33 3.72 10.76 -5.75
CA GLY A 33 3.28 10.42 -7.11
C GLY A 33 4.44 10.10 -8.04
N ASP A 34 5.56 10.82 -7.91
CA ASP A 34 6.77 10.59 -8.72
C ASP A 34 7.42 9.24 -8.39
N ALA A 35 7.55 8.90 -7.11
CA ALA A 35 8.05 7.58 -6.68
C ALA A 35 7.13 6.44 -7.13
N LEU A 36 5.80 6.63 -7.05
CA LEU A 36 4.84 5.66 -7.56
C LEU A 36 5.02 5.41 -9.06
N ARG A 37 5.12 6.47 -9.88
CA ARG A 37 5.36 6.34 -11.33
C ARG A 37 6.68 5.63 -11.62
N GLN A 38 7.75 5.99 -10.91
CA GLN A 38 9.05 5.36 -11.07
C GLN A 38 9.00 3.86 -10.77
N ALA A 39 8.28 3.45 -9.72
CA ALA A 39 8.12 2.03 -9.38
C ALA A 39 7.29 1.29 -10.44
N ILE A 40 6.21 1.90 -10.94
CA ILE A 40 5.37 1.34 -12.01
C ILE A 40 6.17 1.19 -13.31
N ASP A 41 6.90 2.21 -13.73
CA ASP A 41 7.77 2.19 -14.92
C ASP A 41 8.94 1.19 -14.78
N GLY A 42 9.29 0.86 -13.53
CA GLY A 42 10.29 -0.16 -13.19
C GLY A 42 9.74 -1.59 -13.11
N ASP A 43 8.50 -1.83 -13.52
CA ASP A 43 7.84 -3.14 -13.49
C ASP A 43 7.80 -3.78 -12.07
N VAL A 44 7.67 -2.97 -11.01
CA VAL A 44 7.55 -3.47 -9.64
C VAL A 44 6.21 -4.19 -9.46
N ASP A 45 6.20 -5.40 -8.89
CA ASP A 45 4.97 -6.18 -8.69
C ASP A 45 4.01 -5.55 -7.66
N VAL A 46 4.55 -5.03 -6.55
CA VAL A 46 3.79 -4.43 -5.46
C VAL A 46 4.47 -3.21 -4.89
N VAL A 47 3.70 -2.14 -4.69
CA VAL A 47 4.12 -0.93 -3.97
C VAL A 47 3.24 -0.74 -2.74
N ILE A 48 3.87 -0.64 -1.58
CA ILE A 48 3.19 -0.35 -0.32
C ILE A 48 3.67 1.02 0.16
N THR A 49 2.74 1.97 0.27
CA THR A 49 3.04 3.28 0.87
C THR A 49 2.61 3.28 2.34
N SER A 50 3.24 4.09 3.18
CA SER A 50 2.87 4.27 4.58
C SER A 50 2.86 5.74 4.95
N GLY A 51 1.71 6.25 5.39
CA GLY A 51 1.53 7.65 5.78
C GLY A 51 0.91 8.53 4.71
N GLY A 52 0.57 9.77 5.10
CA GLY A 52 -0.11 10.72 4.22
C GLY A 52 -1.57 10.37 3.88
N THR A 53 -2.18 9.42 4.61
CA THR A 53 -3.54 8.89 4.32
C THR A 53 -4.65 9.47 5.20
N GLY A 54 -4.34 10.39 6.13
CA GLY A 54 -5.35 11.00 6.99
C GLY A 54 -6.14 12.13 6.32
N ILE A 55 -6.65 13.03 7.14
CA ILE A 55 -7.43 14.23 6.74
C ILE A 55 -6.69 15.53 7.05
N SER A 56 -5.38 15.48 7.36
CA SER A 56 -4.53 16.66 7.46
C SER A 56 -4.45 17.37 6.11
N PRO A 57 -4.26 18.71 6.07
CA PRO A 57 -4.04 19.44 4.81
C PRO A 57 -2.86 18.95 3.97
N THR A 58 -1.90 18.24 4.57
CA THR A 58 -0.74 17.66 3.85
C THR A 58 -0.94 16.20 3.46
N ASP A 59 -1.94 15.52 4.04
CA ASP A 59 -2.24 14.12 3.71
C ASP A 59 -2.76 14.07 2.27
N SER A 60 -1.92 13.60 1.35
CA SER A 60 -2.22 13.60 -0.08
C SER A 60 -1.81 12.30 -0.76
N THR A 61 -1.30 11.31 -0.02
CA THR A 61 -0.94 9.98 -0.56
C THR A 61 -2.08 9.32 -1.33
N PRO A 62 -3.35 9.33 -0.85
CA PRO A 62 -4.46 8.79 -1.63
C PRO A 62 -4.67 9.50 -2.95
N ASP A 63 -4.60 10.83 -2.96
CA ASP A 63 -4.77 11.67 -4.15
C ASP A 63 -3.66 11.41 -5.18
N GLN A 64 -2.41 11.27 -4.71
CA GLN A 64 -1.26 10.91 -5.56
C GLN A 64 -1.36 9.50 -6.10
N THR A 65 -1.89 8.57 -5.29
CA THR A 65 -2.08 7.18 -5.69
C THR A 65 -3.20 7.05 -6.73
N VAL A 66 -4.37 7.64 -6.49
CA VAL A 66 -5.48 7.63 -7.45
C VAL A 66 -5.07 8.18 -8.81
N ALA A 67 -4.21 9.20 -8.85
CA ALA A 67 -3.73 9.79 -10.09
C ALA A 67 -2.87 8.87 -10.98
N VAL A 68 -2.39 7.74 -10.46
CA VAL A 68 -1.58 6.76 -11.20
C VAL A 68 -2.27 5.42 -11.42
N LEU A 69 -3.39 5.16 -10.76
CA LEU A 69 -4.12 3.89 -10.85
C LEU A 69 -4.94 3.79 -12.13
N ASP A 70 -4.93 2.62 -12.76
CA ASP A 70 -5.87 2.27 -13.83
C ASP A 70 -7.25 1.95 -13.26
N TYR A 71 -7.29 1.21 -12.14
CA TYR A 71 -8.50 0.90 -11.42
C TYR A 71 -8.26 0.68 -9.92
N MET A 72 -9.30 0.92 -9.13
CA MET A 72 -9.26 0.76 -7.67
C MET A 72 -9.80 -0.61 -7.23
N ILE A 73 -9.31 -1.08 -6.08
CA ILE A 73 -9.78 -2.26 -5.35
C ILE A 73 -10.38 -1.79 -4.02
N PRO A 74 -11.62 -1.24 -4.02
CA PRO A 74 -12.21 -0.64 -2.83
C PRO A 74 -12.37 -1.62 -1.67
N GLY A 75 -12.65 -2.90 -1.96
CA GLY A 75 -12.81 -3.94 -0.94
C GLY A 75 -11.55 -4.17 -0.10
N LEU A 76 -10.36 -4.05 -0.71
CA LEU A 76 -9.09 -4.19 0.02
C LEU A 76 -8.83 -2.98 0.93
N ALA A 77 -9.09 -1.77 0.42
CA ALA A 77 -8.97 -0.54 1.22
C ALA A 77 -9.93 -0.55 2.42
N ASP A 78 -11.17 -1.03 2.25
CA ASP A 78 -12.14 -1.18 3.33
C ASP A 78 -11.70 -2.20 4.38
N ALA A 79 -11.14 -3.34 3.95
CA ALA A 79 -10.64 -4.36 4.86
C ALA A 79 -9.47 -3.83 5.73
N ILE A 80 -8.54 -3.08 5.12
CA ILE A 80 -7.43 -2.43 5.83
C ILE A 80 -7.93 -1.39 6.85
N ARG A 81 -8.94 -0.56 6.50
CA ARG A 81 -9.53 0.38 7.47
C ARG A 81 -10.15 -0.34 8.68
N ARG A 82 -10.87 -1.43 8.42
CA ARG A 82 -11.62 -2.19 9.43
C ARG A 82 -10.72 -3.01 10.35
N SER A 83 -9.53 -3.45 9.90
CA SER A 83 -8.64 -4.25 10.73
C SER A 83 -8.17 -3.51 11.98
N GLY A 84 -8.00 -2.18 11.90
CA GLY A 84 -7.65 -1.32 13.03
C GLY A 84 -8.82 -0.82 13.88
N GLU A 85 -10.07 -0.87 13.37
CA GLU A 85 -11.21 -0.10 13.91
C GLU A 85 -11.53 -0.41 15.38
N ARG A 86 -11.47 -1.70 15.77
CA ARG A 86 -11.79 -2.11 17.15
C ARG A 86 -10.81 -1.56 18.19
N GLN A 87 -9.55 -1.40 17.82
CA GLN A 87 -8.49 -0.94 18.72
C GLN A 87 -8.25 0.57 18.60
N VAL A 88 -8.36 1.09 17.38
CA VAL A 88 -8.12 2.48 17.03
C VAL A 88 -9.33 2.98 16.24
N PRO A 89 -10.38 3.52 16.91
CA PRO A 89 -11.61 3.95 16.25
C PRO A 89 -11.39 4.98 15.13
N THR A 90 -10.30 5.76 15.20
CA THR A 90 -9.93 6.74 14.18
C THR A 90 -9.36 6.12 12.90
N SER A 91 -9.14 4.80 12.83
CA SER A 91 -8.70 4.11 11.60
C SER A 91 -9.66 4.33 10.43
N VAL A 92 -10.95 4.54 10.74
CA VAL A 92 -12.01 4.84 9.76
C VAL A 92 -11.78 6.16 9.02
N LEU A 93 -10.94 7.06 9.55
CA LEU A 93 -10.59 8.33 8.91
C LEU A 93 -9.50 8.18 7.86
N SER A 94 -8.85 7.01 7.75
CA SER A 94 -7.87 6.78 6.70
C SER A 94 -8.54 6.78 5.33
N ARG A 95 -8.10 7.69 4.47
CA ARG A 95 -8.49 7.78 3.06
C ARG A 95 -7.66 6.90 2.15
N GLY A 96 -6.78 6.04 2.71
CA GLY A 96 -5.92 5.14 1.93
C GLY A 96 -6.72 4.35 0.88
N VAL A 97 -6.15 4.23 -0.31
CA VAL A 97 -6.70 3.46 -1.42
C VAL A 97 -5.83 2.25 -1.74
N CYS A 98 -6.41 1.30 -2.46
CA CYS A 98 -5.69 0.20 -3.09
C CYS A 98 -6.14 0.12 -4.55
N GLY A 99 -5.25 -0.31 -5.44
CA GLY A 99 -5.57 -0.44 -6.86
C GLY A 99 -4.44 -1.01 -7.66
N VAL A 100 -4.63 -1.07 -8.97
CA VAL A 100 -3.64 -1.56 -9.92
C VAL A 100 -3.30 -0.47 -10.94
N ALA A 101 -2.02 -0.38 -11.28
CA ALA A 101 -1.49 0.42 -12.37
C ALA A 101 -0.59 -0.46 -13.25
N GLY A 102 -0.96 -0.70 -14.50
CA GLY A 102 -0.32 -1.68 -15.37
C GLY A 102 -0.36 -3.08 -14.76
N ARG A 103 0.79 -3.54 -14.26
CA ARG A 103 0.96 -4.82 -13.57
C ARG A 103 1.37 -4.67 -12.10
N THR A 104 1.33 -3.45 -11.58
CA THR A 104 1.73 -3.13 -10.21
C THR A 104 0.51 -3.01 -9.31
N LEU A 105 0.49 -3.78 -8.23
CA LEU A 105 -0.46 -3.57 -7.13
C LEU A 105 0.03 -2.42 -6.24
N VAL A 106 -0.80 -1.40 -6.01
CA VAL A 106 -0.48 -0.29 -5.10
C VAL A 106 -1.41 -0.33 -3.89
N VAL A 107 -0.84 -0.28 -2.68
CA VAL A 107 -1.57 -0.32 -1.40
C VAL A 107 -1.12 0.81 -0.49
N ASN A 108 -2.04 1.68 -0.09
CA ASN A 108 -1.75 2.67 0.95
C ASN A 108 -2.05 2.13 2.35
N LEU A 109 -1.05 2.17 3.23
CA LEU A 109 -1.18 1.87 4.65
C LEU A 109 -1.15 3.15 5.52
N PRO A 110 -1.70 3.09 6.75
CA PRO A 110 -1.56 4.17 7.72
C PRO A 110 -0.09 4.47 8.06
N GLY A 111 0.20 5.70 8.50
CA GLY A 111 1.57 6.11 8.87
C GLY A 111 2.05 5.64 10.25
N SER A 112 1.23 4.90 11.00
CA SER A 112 1.60 4.38 12.32
C SER A 112 2.08 2.93 12.23
N PRO A 113 3.11 2.52 13.01
CA PRO A 113 3.57 1.13 13.00
C PRO A 113 2.48 0.10 13.30
N GLY A 114 1.52 0.44 14.18
CA GLY A 114 0.35 -0.41 14.46
C GLY A 114 -0.56 -0.55 13.24
N GLY A 115 -0.94 0.57 12.61
CA GLY A 115 -1.79 0.55 11.41
C GLY A 115 -1.14 -0.15 10.21
N VAL A 116 0.19 -0.03 10.06
CA VAL A 116 0.95 -0.83 9.09
C VAL A 116 0.79 -2.32 9.37
N ARG A 117 1.03 -2.76 10.61
CA ARG A 117 0.89 -4.18 10.97
C ARG A 117 -0.53 -4.69 10.74
N ASP A 118 -1.54 -3.92 11.12
CA ASP A 118 -2.95 -4.27 10.92
C ASP A 118 -3.30 -4.40 9.41
N GLY A 119 -2.72 -3.55 8.56
CA GLY A 119 -2.89 -3.65 7.11
C GLY A 119 -2.12 -4.82 6.47
N LEU A 120 -0.89 -5.08 6.93
CA LEU A 120 -0.10 -6.23 6.48
C LEU A 120 -0.75 -7.57 6.84
N LEU A 121 -1.48 -7.65 7.97
CA LEU A 121 -2.28 -8.84 8.30
C LEU A 121 -3.39 -9.08 7.27
N VAL A 122 -4.07 -8.03 6.80
CA VAL A 122 -5.07 -8.16 5.72
C VAL A 122 -4.40 -8.59 4.42
N LEU A 123 -3.26 -7.99 4.06
CA LEU A 123 -2.53 -8.35 2.84
C LEU A 123 -1.99 -9.78 2.87
N ALA A 124 -1.65 -10.33 4.04
CA ALA A 124 -1.11 -11.68 4.16
C ALA A 124 -2.04 -12.75 3.57
N ASP A 125 -3.35 -12.52 3.63
CA ASP A 125 -4.36 -13.47 3.15
C ASP A 125 -4.61 -13.40 1.63
N VAL A 126 -4.19 -12.31 0.97
CA VAL A 126 -4.62 -12.01 -0.41
C VAL A 126 -3.50 -11.62 -1.38
N LEU A 127 -2.32 -11.23 -0.88
CA LEU A 127 -1.28 -10.61 -1.71
C LEU A 127 -0.82 -11.51 -2.85
N GLU A 128 -0.45 -12.76 -2.57
CA GLU A 128 0.05 -13.69 -3.58
C GLU A 128 -0.98 -13.95 -4.67
N HIS A 129 -2.24 -14.18 -4.28
CA HIS A 129 -3.34 -14.38 -5.22
C HIS A 129 -3.58 -13.14 -6.10
N ALA A 130 -3.57 -11.95 -5.50
CA ALA A 130 -3.74 -10.70 -6.23
C ALA A 130 -2.63 -10.50 -7.27
N LEU A 131 -1.36 -10.78 -6.91
CA LEU A 131 -0.23 -10.67 -7.82
C LEU A 131 -0.29 -11.69 -8.95
N ASP A 132 -0.69 -12.94 -8.69
CA ASP A 132 -0.87 -13.94 -9.73
C ASP A 132 -1.99 -13.56 -10.71
N GLN A 133 -3.11 -13.02 -10.21
CA GLN A 133 -4.20 -12.53 -11.07
C GLN A 133 -3.77 -11.34 -11.94
N ILE A 134 -3.12 -10.33 -11.36
CA ILE A 134 -2.55 -9.19 -12.10
C ILE A 134 -1.54 -9.70 -13.12
N ALA A 135 -0.79 -10.74 -12.78
CA ALA A 135 0.17 -11.33 -13.68
C ALA A 135 -0.47 -12.08 -14.87
N GLY A 136 -1.78 -12.34 -14.84
CA GLY A 136 -2.52 -13.11 -15.83
C GLY A 136 -2.39 -14.62 -15.64
N LYS A 137 -1.88 -15.07 -14.49
CA LYS A 137 -1.83 -16.49 -14.11
C LYS A 137 -3.17 -16.87 -13.51
N ASP A 138 -4.13 -17.17 -14.36
CA ASP A 138 -5.44 -17.57 -13.87
C ASP A 138 -5.46 -19.06 -13.48
N HIS A 139 -6.18 -19.35 -12.41
CA HIS A 139 -6.70 -20.69 -12.17
C HIS A 139 -7.90 -20.85 -13.10
N ARG A 140 -7.69 -21.54 -14.23
CA ARG A 140 -8.80 -22.17 -14.94
C ARG A 140 -9.58 -23.01 -13.91
N GLN A 141 -10.76 -22.54 -13.49
CA GLN A 141 -11.79 -23.42 -12.95
C GLN A 141 -12.28 -24.36 -14.05
#